data_AF-A0A918DK75-F1
#
_entry.id   AF-A0A918DK75-F1
#
_cell.length_a   1.000
_cell.length_b   1.000
_cell.length_c   1.000
_cell.angle_alpha   90.00
_cell.angle_beta   90.00
_cell.angle_gamma   90.00
#
_symmetry.space_group_name_H-M   'P 1'
#
loop_
_entity.id
_entity.type
_entity.pdbx_description
1 polymer ?
#
loop_
_entity_poly.entity_id
_entity_poly.type
_entity_poly.pdbx_seq_one_letter_code
_entity_poly.pdbx_strand_id
1 'polypeptide(L)'
;MRAYQTVAISLCCLSGSALADIQAVYDFAGQQMDIVVKNDQQMRMNFAPGQFLLRQGEEVYSVNGNPQQGYIAVSLKDIAGMAFGTQAGKASAQQTPPEIVNTGKTEKVAGLSGAVFIATYMQNGKKVSAEMVLSKDARLIEIRQALLDMTAKWSSMVGTNGALPAQFAQMEHHLDGYGGLLRVDNDMRLLKVNQVNKASDYYNLPANTHVQDLSMVSGLLGGAKGMNCEGEAAEYNPLCLMQEATGEAVDESKNEAKQEAKDKVKEKVKGFLKDLF
;
A
#
# COMPACT_ATOMS: atom_id res chain seq x y z
N MET A 1 9.46 -48.80 54.59
CA MET A 1 8.73 -47.52 54.42
C MET A 1 9.20 -46.91 53.11
N ARG A 2 8.37 -46.93 52.06
CA ARG A 2 8.69 -46.36 50.75
C ARG A 2 8.08 -44.96 50.68
N ALA A 3 8.93 -43.96 50.49
CA ALA A 3 8.54 -42.57 50.34
C ALA A 3 7.96 -42.35 48.94
N TYR A 4 6.74 -41.80 48.87
CA TYR A 4 6.13 -41.33 47.63
C TYR A 4 6.57 -39.89 47.41
N GLN A 5 7.41 -39.67 46.39
CA GLN A 5 7.84 -38.34 45.96
C GLN A 5 6.85 -37.87 44.89
N THR A 6 5.89 -37.03 45.30
CA THR A 6 4.91 -36.42 44.41
C THR A 6 5.59 -35.30 43.64
N VAL A 7 5.88 -35.51 42.36
CA VAL A 7 6.38 -34.47 41.45
C VAL A 7 5.18 -33.65 40.97
N ALA A 8 5.06 -32.42 41.49
CA ALA A 8 4.09 -31.44 41.00
C ALA A 8 4.63 -30.78 39.72
N ILE A 9 4.00 -31.08 38.58
CA ILE A 9 4.28 -30.43 37.30
C ILE A 9 3.53 -29.10 37.27
N SER A 10 4.24 -27.99 37.54
CA SER A 10 3.74 -26.63 37.30
C SER A 10 3.62 -26.39 35.80
N LEU A 11 2.38 -26.36 35.31
CA LEU A 11 2.03 -25.95 33.96
C LEU A 11 2.19 -24.43 33.86
N CYS A 12 3.36 -23.97 33.40
CA CYS A 12 3.54 -22.56 33.02
C CYS A 12 2.62 -22.24 31.84
N CYS A 13 1.49 -21.59 32.11
CA CYS A 13 0.72 -20.88 31.09
C CYS A 13 1.62 -19.80 30.50
N LEU A 14 2.28 -20.10 29.39
CA LEU A 14 2.86 -19.10 28.50
C LEU A 14 1.68 -18.29 27.96
N SER A 15 1.34 -17.20 28.62
CA SER A 15 0.52 -16.14 28.04
C SER A 15 1.29 -15.62 26.84
N GLY A 16 1.06 -16.22 25.68
CA GLY A 16 1.51 -15.66 24.42
C GLY A 16 0.91 -14.27 24.36
N SER A 17 1.77 -13.24 24.48
CA SER A 17 1.38 -11.87 24.21
C SER A 17 0.81 -11.87 22.80
N ALA A 18 -0.52 -11.83 22.68
CA ALA A 18 -1.15 -11.50 21.43
C ALA A 18 -0.62 -10.11 21.09
N LEU A 19 0.31 -10.04 20.14
CA LEU A 19 0.85 -8.79 19.67
C LEU A 19 -0.35 -7.98 19.19
N ALA A 20 -0.65 -6.89 19.89
CA ALA A 20 -1.74 -6.01 19.53
C ALA A 20 -1.43 -5.43 18.15
N ASP A 21 -2.44 -5.40 17.29
CA ASP A 21 -2.31 -4.81 15.96
C ASP A 21 -1.99 -3.31 16.11
N ILE A 22 -1.26 -2.75 15.16
CA ILE A 22 -0.96 -1.34 15.12
C ILE A 22 -1.90 -0.67 14.13
N GLN A 23 -2.57 0.39 14.55
CA GLN A 23 -3.35 1.26 13.68
C GLN A 23 -2.75 2.66 13.64
N ALA A 24 -2.38 3.14 12.46
CA ALA A 24 -2.13 4.55 12.19
C ALA A 24 -3.24 5.14 11.33
N VAL A 25 -3.57 6.40 11.60
CA VAL A 25 -4.50 7.19 10.79
C VAL A 25 -3.78 8.43 10.31
N TYR A 26 -3.79 8.63 9.01
CA TYR A 26 -3.22 9.77 8.31
C TYR A 26 -4.34 10.63 7.75
N ASP A 27 -4.13 11.94 7.80
CA ASP A 27 -4.78 12.88 6.89
C ASP A 27 -3.94 12.90 5.62
N PHE A 28 -4.59 12.70 4.48
CA PHE A 28 -3.98 12.76 3.16
C PHE A 28 -4.85 13.66 2.29
N ALA A 29 -4.38 14.87 2.01
CA ALA A 29 -5.11 15.92 1.28
C ALA A 29 -6.54 16.15 1.84
N GLY A 30 -6.72 16.11 3.17
CA GLY A 30 -8.01 16.28 3.83
C GLY A 30 -8.89 15.02 3.90
N GLN A 31 -8.43 13.88 3.36
CA GLN A 31 -9.08 12.58 3.48
C GLN A 31 -8.38 11.71 4.52
N GLN A 32 -9.16 10.96 5.30
CA GLN A 32 -8.59 10.05 6.29
C GLN A 32 -8.26 8.69 5.67
N MET A 33 -7.00 8.29 5.76
CA MET A 33 -6.54 6.95 5.45
C MET A 33 -6.13 6.24 6.75
N ASP A 34 -6.61 5.01 6.96
CA ASP A 34 -6.18 4.20 8.09
C ASP A 34 -5.43 2.94 7.64
N ILE A 35 -4.28 2.70 8.28
CA ILE A 35 -3.42 1.55 8.05
C ILE A 35 -3.42 0.73 9.32
N VAL A 36 -3.83 -0.53 9.21
CA VAL A 36 -3.81 -1.49 10.32
C VAL A 36 -2.89 -2.65 9.96
N VAL A 37 -1.87 -2.87 10.78
CA VAL A 37 -0.85 -3.92 10.62
C VAL A 37 -0.94 -4.87 11.79
N LYS A 38 -1.08 -6.16 11.51
CA LYS A 38 -0.97 -7.22 12.52
C LYS A 38 0.41 -7.87 12.52
N ASN A 39 0.96 -8.08 11.33
CA ASN A 39 2.29 -8.59 11.09
C ASN A 39 2.70 -8.26 9.65
N ASP A 40 3.88 -8.74 9.26
CA ASP A 40 4.46 -8.64 7.92
C ASP A 40 3.62 -9.32 6.82
N GLN A 41 2.55 -10.05 7.13
CA GLN A 41 1.71 -10.75 6.15
C GLN A 41 0.24 -10.34 6.19
N GLN A 42 -0.16 -9.55 7.17
CA GLN A 42 -1.54 -9.18 7.42
C GLN A 42 -1.63 -7.68 7.68
N MET A 43 -2.09 -6.98 6.66
CA MET A 43 -2.25 -5.53 6.68
C MET A 43 -3.53 -5.16 5.94
N ARG A 44 -4.19 -4.10 6.40
CA ARG A 44 -5.31 -3.48 5.70
C ARG A 44 -5.12 -1.97 5.69
N MET A 45 -5.26 -1.37 4.52
CA MET A 45 -5.24 0.08 4.32
C MET A 45 -6.63 0.50 3.83
N ASN A 46 -7.38 1.24 4.64
CA ASN A 46 -8.69 1.74 4.27
C ASN A 46 -8.57 3.20 3.83
N PHE A 47 -9.21 3.52 2.70
CA PHE A 47 -9.26 4.88 2.16
C PHE A 47 -10.63 5.52 2.40
N ALA A 48 -11.68 4.71 2.36
CA ALA A 48 -13.06 5.14 2.55
C ALA A 48 -13.90 3.96 3.08
N PRO A 49 -15.12 4.20 3.58
CA PRO A 49 -16.04 3.13 3.94
C PRO A 49 -16.22 2.16 2.77
N GLY A 50 -15.83 0.90 2.99
CA GLY A 50 -15.96 -0.15 1.98
C GLY A 50 -14.86 -0.18 0.92
N GLN A 51 -13.86 0.71 0.98
CA GLN A 51 -12.74 0.76 0.05
C GLN A 51 -11.41 0.55 0.78
N PHE A 52 -10.71 -0.54 0.46
CA PHE A 52 -9.47 -0.88 1.14
C PHE A 52 -8.54 -1.76 0.31
N LEU A 53 -7.23 -1.61 0.53
CA LEU A 53 -6.25 -2.63 0.18
C LEU A 53 -6.16 -3.64 1.31
N LEU A 54 -6.15 -4.92 0.96
CA LEU A 54 -5.98 -6.03 1.90
C LEU A 54 -4.78 -6.87 1.49
N ARG A 55 -3.79 -6.97 2.37
CA ARG A 55 -2.70 -7.95 2.27
C ARG A 55 -3.05 -9.17 3.12
N GLN A 56 -3.12 -10.32 2.46
CA GLN A 56 -3.36 -11.63 3.07
C GLN A 56 -2.28 -12.61 2.59
N GLY A 57 -1.20 -12.73 3.37
CA GLY A 57 -0.05 -13.55 3.00
C GLY A 57 0.75 -12.94 1.85
N GLU A 58 0.70 -13.60 0.70
CA GLU A 58 1.32 -13.15 -0.55
C GLU A 58 0.36 -12.37 -1.45
N GLU A 59 -0.94 -12.53 -1.24
CA GLU A 59 -1.96 -11.86 -2.05
C GLU A 59 -2.21 -10.45 -1.52
N VAL A 60 -2.38 -9.52 -2.45
CA VAL A 60 -2.83 -8.16 -2.15
C VAL A 60 -4.05 -7.88 -3.01
N TYR A 61 -5.17 -7.55 -2.38
CA TYR A 61 -6.44 -7.27 -3.04
C TYR A 61 -6.78 -5.79 -2.91
N SER A 62 -7.23 -5.17 -4.01
CA SER A 62 -8.06 -3.97 -3.91
C SER A 62 -9.51 -4.41 -3.74
N VAL A 63 -10.14 -3.94 -2.68
CA VAL A 63 -11.52 -4.28 -2.32
C VAL A 63 -12.38 -3.04 -2.33
N ASN A 64 -13.52 -3.13 -3.00
CA ASN A 64 -14.54 -2.09 -3.03
C ASN A 64 -15.92 -2.73 -2.84
N GLY A 65 -16.76 -2.13 -2.02
CA GLY A 65 -18.17 -2.52 -1.91
C GLY A 65 -18.74 -2.20 -0.54
N ASN A 66 -19.88 -2.81 -0.21
CA ASN A 66 -20.54 -2.61 1.07
C ASN A 66 -21.27 -3.87 1.52
N PRO A 67 -21.69 -3.94 2.79
CA PRO A 67 -22.36 -5.12 3.30
C PRO A 67 -23.69 -5.44 2.61
N GLN A 68 -24.42 -4.44 2.09
CA GLN A 68 -25.72 -4.67 1.45
C GLN A 68 -25.61 -5.23 0.02
N GLN A 69 -24.61 -4.78 -0.75
CA GLN A 69 -24.46 -5.10 -2.17
C GLN A 69 -23.40 -6.18 -2.43
N GLY A 70 -22.58 -6.52 -1.43
CA GLY A 70 -21.41 -7.36 -1.64
C GLY A 70 -20.15 -6.55 -1.84
N TYR A 71 -19.02 -7.25 -1.79
CA TYR A 71 -17.71 -6.69 -2.10
C TYR A 71 -17.21 -7.26 -3.41
N ILE A 72 -16.41 -6.48 -4.11
CA ILE A 72 -15.61 -6.90 -5.24
C ILE A 72 -14.16 -6.82 -4.79
N ALA A 73 -13.42 -7.91 -4.97
CA ALA A 73 -11.98 -7.94 -4.74
C ALA A 73 -11.25 -8.24 -6.05
N VAL A 74 -10.20 -7.49 -6.32
CA VAL A 74 -9.33 -7.68 -7.48
C VAL A 74 -7.90 -7.85 -6.99
N SER A 75 -7.21 -8.91 -7.43
CA SER A 75 -5.80 -9.08 -7.08
C SER A 75 -4.95 -8.02 -7.76
N LEU A 76 -4.03 -7.40 -7.02
CA LEU A 76 -3.04 -6.47 -7.58
C LEU A 76 -2.14 -7.16 -8.60
N LYS A 77 -1.99 -8.48 -8.53
CA LYS A 77 -1.31 -9.28 -9.55
C LYS A 77 -2.05 -9.25 -10.88
N ASP A 78 -3.37 -9.34 -10.87
CA ASP A 78 -4.17 -9.30 -12.09
C ASP A 78 -4.17 -7.89 -12.69
N ILE A 79 -4.26 -6.87 -11.84
CA ILE A 79 -4.11 -5.46 -12.23
C ILE A 79 -2.73 -5.26 -12.90
N ALA A 80 -1.67 -5.75 -12.27
CA ALA A 80 -0.32 -5.69 -12.81
C ALA A 80 -0.20 -6.43 -14.16
N GLY A 81 -0.74 -7.65 -14.26
CA GLY A 81 -0.72 -8.43 -15.49
C GLY A 81 -1.43 -7.73 -16.65
N MET A 82 -2.53 -7.04 -16.38
CA MET A 82 -3.24 -6.24 -17.39
C MET A 82 -2.51 -4.97 -17.79
N ALA A 83 -2.03 -4.21 -16.79
CA ALA A 83 -1.40 -2.91 -16.99
C ALA A 83 -0.04 -3.04 -17.69
N PHE A 84 0.69 -4.13 -17.43
CA PHE A 84 2.08 -4.30 -17.88
C PHE A 84 2.28 -5.46 -18.87
N GLY A 85 1.33 -6.40 -19.01
CA GLY A 85 1.35 -7.48 -20.00
C GLY A 85 2.64 -8.32 -20.02
N THR A 86 2.82 -9.14 -21.06
CA THR A 86 4.11 -9.79 -21.38
C THR A 86 5.16 -8.81 -21.93
N GLN A 87 4.79 -7.53 -22.02
CA GLN A 87 5.57 -6.45 -22.60
C GLN A 87 6.16 -5.55 -21.50
N ALA A 88 6.60 -6.18 -20.39
CA ALA A 88 7.55 -5.61 -19.45
C ALA A 88 8.94 -5.47 -20.12
N GLY A 89 8.98 -4.74 -21.24
CA GLY A 89 10.18 -4.39 -21.98
C GLY A 89 10.89 -3.25 -21.27
N LYS A 90 12.08 -3.57 -20.75
CA LYS A 90 13.24 -2.67 -20.50
C LYS A 90 12.90 -1.19 -20.27
N ALA A 91 12.20 -0.87 -19.17
CA ALA A 91 12.34 0.47 -18.59
C ALA A 91 13.63 0.47 -17.75
N SER A 92 14.78 0.65 -18.40
CA SER A 92 16.06 0.92 -17.73
C SER A 92 16.17 2.42 -17.42
N ALA A 93 15.22 2.97 -16.67
CA ALA A 93 15.48 4.24 -16.01
C ALA A 93 16.22 3.89 -14.72
N GLN A 94 17.55 3.99 -14.77
CA GLN A 94 18.38 4.03 -13.58
C GLN A 94 17.99 5.31 -12.82
N GLN A 95 16.93 5.24 -12.01
CA GLN A 95 16.56 6.36 -11.16
C GLN A 95 17.53 6.36 -9.99
N THR A 96 18.29 7.45 -9.87
CA THR A 96 19.16 7.70 -8.73
C THR A 96 18.31 7.60 -7.46
N PRO A 97 18.75 6.86 -6.42
CA PRO A 97 18.03 6.82 -5.16
C PRO A 97 17.83 8.24 -4.60
N PRO A 98 16.72 8.47 -3.87
CA PRO A 98 16.46 9.78 -3.29
C PRO A 98 17.60 10.19 -2.35
N GLU A 99 18.04 11.43 -2.48
CA GLU A 99 18.97 12.05 -1.53
C GLU A 99 18.17 12.48 -0.31
N ILE A 100 18.44 11.89 0.85
CA ILE A 100 17.76 12.22 2.11
C ILE A 100 18.74 12.92 3.04
N VAL A 101 18.44 14.17 3.40
CA VAL A 101 19.30 15.00 4.26
C VAL A 101 18.58 15.34 5.55
N ASN A 102 19.20 15.04 6.69
CA ASN A 102 18.72 15.50 7.99
C ASN A 102 18.96 17.01 8.14
N THR A 103 17.91 17.77 8.44
CA THR A 103 17.99 19.23 8.60
C THR A 103 18.53 19.65 9.98
N GLY A 104 18.64 18.72 10.93
CA GLY A 104 18.93 18.99 12.34
C GLY A 104 17.73 19.53 13.12
N LYS A 105 16.59 19.80 12.47
CA LYS A 105 15.36 20.27 13.12
C LYS A 105 14.53 19.10 13.63
N THR A 106 13.66 19.41 14.59
CA THR A 106 12.66 18.47 15.11
C THR A 106 11.27 19.10 15.04
N GLU A 107 10.26 18.26 14.79
CA GLU A 107 8.85 18.65 14.76
C GLU A 107 8.04 17.69 15.64
N LYS A 108 6.94 18.18 16.23
CA LYS A 108 5.96 17.36 16.93
C LYS A 108 4.70 17.19 16.08
N VAL A 109 4.34 15.95 15.77
CA VAL A 109 3.16 15.57 14.97
C VAL A 109 2.36 14.53 15.74
N ALA A 110 1.05 14.74 15.90
CA ALA A 110 0.18 13.87 16.71
C ALA A 110 0.75 13.53 18.11
N GLY A 111 1.48 14.47 18.72
CA GLY A 111 2.12 14.27 20.02
C GLY A 111 3.46 13.52 20.00
N LEU A 112 3.88 12.99 18.85
CA LEU A 112 5.16 12.31 18.66
C LEU A 112 6.24 13.26 18.13
N SER A 113 7.45 13.14 18.67
CA SER A 113 8.62 13.87 18.16
C SER A 113 9.21 13.14 16.95
N GLY A 114 9.57 13.90 15.92
CA GLY A 114 10.31 13.42 14.76
C GLY A 114 11.41 14.39 14.33
N ALA A 115 12.39 13.86 13.61
CA ALA A 115 13.41 14.65 12.94
C ALA A 115 12.92 15.04 11.54
N VAL A 116 13.28 16.26 11.12
CA VAL A 116 12.88 16.81 9.81
C VAL A 116 13.98 16.51 8.79
N PHE A 117 13.58 15.92 7.67
CA PHE A 117 14.43 15.54 6.55
C PHE A 117 13.97 16.22 5.27
N ILE A 118 14.90 16.45 4.35
CA ILE A 118 14.58 16.79 2.96
C ILE A 118 14.93 15.59 2.11
N ALA A 119 13.92 14.97 1.50
CA ALA A 119 14.11 13.98 0.44
C ALA A 119 14.13 14.69 -0.91
N THR A 120 15.09 14.34 -1.75
CA THR A 120 15.21 14.91 -3.08
C THR A 120 15.35 13.83 -4.13
N TYR A 121 14.46 13.85 -5.12
CA TYR A 121 14.34 12.81 -6.13
C TYR A 121 14.08 13.40 -7.51
N MET A 122 14.16 12.55 -8.54
CA MET A 122 13.92 12.95 -9.93
C MET A 122 12.48 12.64 -10.35
N GLN A 123 11.72 13.69 -10.69
CA GLN A 123 10.37 13.61 -11.23
C GLN A 123 10.35 14.18 -12.65
N ASN A 124 10.06 13.34 -13.64
CA ASN A 124 9.95 13.75 -15.05
C ASN A 124 11.19 14.50 -15.54
N GLY A 125 12.38 14.02 -15.16
CA GLY A 125 13.66 14.65 -15.49
C GLY A 125 13.99 15.92 -14.71
N LYS A 126 13.16 16.34 -13.75
CA LYS A 126 13.39 17.48 -12.86
C LYS A 126 13.70 17.03 -11.44
N LYS A 127 14.65 17.70 -10.79
CA LYS A 127 14.93 17.52 -9.36
C LYS A 127 13.77 18.15 -8.57
N VAL A 128 13.10 17.37 -7.74
CA VAL A 128 12.03 17.80 -6.83
C VAL A 128 12.40 17.40 -5.41
N SER A 129 11.97 18.19 -4.43
CA SER A 129 12.26 17.96 -3.02
C SER A 129 10.97 17.96 -2.21
N ALA A 130 10.90 17.08 -1.23
CA ALA A 130 9.81 16.97 -0.26
C ALA A 130 10.39 17.05 1.16
N GLU A 131 9.72 17.75 2.06
CA GLU A 131 10.05 17.78 3.48
C GLU A 131 9.30 16.66 4.21
N MET A 132 10.03 15.82 4.93
CA MET A 132 9.46 14.69 5.68
C MET A 132 9.79 14.79 7.16
N VAL A 133 8.85 14.37 8.00
CA VAL A 133 9.08 14.21 9.43
C VAL A 133 9.04 12.73 9.77
N LEU A 134 10.14 12.20 10.32
CA LEU A 134 10.27 10.78 10.66
C LEU A 134 10.50 10.60 12.16
N SER A 135 9.84 9.60 12.75
CA SER A 135 9.89 9.29 14.18
C SER A 135 10.49 7.92 14.46
N LYS A 136 11.21 7.79 15.56
CA LYS A 136 11.73 6.51 16.05
C LYS A 136 10.67 5.68 16.82
N ASP A 137 9.41 6.09 16.81
CA ASP A 137 8.33 5.31 17.40
C ASP A 137 8.23 3.94 16.73
N ALA A 138 8.39 2.86 17.51
CA ALA A 138 8.45 1.49 17.01
C ALA A 138 7.20 1.12 16.20
N ARG A 139 6.03 1.66 16.57
CA ARG A 139 4.76 1.37 15.89
C ARG A 139 4.76 1.88 14.45
N LEU A 140 5.35 3.05 14.21
CA LEU A 140 5.46 3.63 12.88
C LEU A 140 6.55 2.94 12.05
N ILE A 141 7.58 2.40 12.69
CA ILE A 141 8.59 1.56 12.01
C ILE A 141 7.95 0.28 11.48
N GLU A 142 7.12 -0.39 12.29
CA GLU A 142 6.39 -1.60 11.87
C GLU A 142 5.42 -1.30 10.71
N ILE A 143 4.70 -0.18 10.75
CA ILE A 143 3.85 0.25 9.62
C ILE A 143 4.67 0.45 8.35
N ARG A 144 5.80 1.16 8.45
CA ARG A 144 6.70 1.41 7.32
C ARG A 144 7.22 0.11 6.73
N GLN A 145 7.66 -0.84 7.57
CA GLN A 145 8.14 -2.15 7.12
C GLN A 145 7.04 -2.92 6.38
N ALA A 146 5.83 -2.99 6.94
CA ALA A 146 4.71 -3.68 6.30
C ALA A 146 4.34 -3.07 4.93
N LEU A 147 4.42 -1.73 4.79
CA LEU A 147 4.21 -1.03 3.53
C LEU A 147 5.31 -1.32 2.52
N LEU A 148 6.58 -1.21 2.92
CA LEU A 148 7.73 -1.49 2.05
C LEU A 148 7.69 -2.93 1.55
N ASP A 149 7.40 -3.90 2.43
CA ASP A 149 7.25 -5.31 2.05
C ASP A 149 6.11 -5.53 1.04
N MET A 150 4.97 -4.85 1.24
CA MET A 150 3.84 -4.94 0.32
C MET A 150 4.21 -4.40 -1.06
N THR A 151 4.90 -3.27 -1.10
CA THR A 151 5.36 -2.64 -2.34
C THR A 151 6.45 -3.44 -3.03
N ALA A 152 7.41 -3.98 -2.29
CA ALA A 152 8.45 -4.87 -2.82
C ALA A 152 7.82 -6.10 -3.48
N LYS A 153 6.85 -6.75 -2.82
CA LYS A 153 6.10 -7.87 -3.40
C LYS A 153 5.39 -7.46 -4.68
N TRP A 154 4.65 -6.35 -4.67
CA TRP A 154 3.95 -5.89 -5.87
C TRP A 154 4.92 -5.59 -7.03
N SER A 155 6.04 -4.93 -6.75
CA SER A 155 7.08 -4.65 -7.76
C SER A 155 7.65 -5.92 -8.40
N SER A 156 7.78 -7.01 -7.63
CA SER A 156 8.21 -8.30 -8.15
C SER A 156 7.19 -8.96 -9.08
N MET A 157 5.89 -8.74 -8.84
CA MET A 157 4.80 -9.31 -9.65
C MET A 157 4.62 -8.62 -11.01
N VAL A 158 4.95 -7.32 -11.10
CA VAL A 158 4.84 -6.52 -12.32
C VAL A 158 5.88 -6.93 -13.38
N GLY A 159 6.78 -7.88 -13.07
CA GLY A 159 7.76 -8.38 -14.04
C GLY A 159 8.81 -7.35 -14.43
N THR A 160 8.94 -6.26 -13.67
CA THR A 160 10.07 -5.35 -13.78
C THR A 160 11.31 -6.07 -13.25
N ASN A 161 11.93 -6.88 -14.09
CA ASN A 161 13.34 -7.31 -13.96
C ASN A 161 14.32 -6.12 -14.03
N GLY A 162 13.87 -4.91 -13.71
CA GLY A 162 14.53 -3.65 -13.94
C GLY A 162 14.16 -2.64 -12.86
N ALA A 163 15.17 -2.23 -12.11
CA ALA A 163 15.25 -1.03 -11.29
C ALA A 163 14.25 -0.86 -10.12
N LEU A 164 12.95 -1.10 -10.25
CA LEU A 164 11.95 -0.80 -9.20
C LEU A 164 12.13 -1.62 -7.90
N PRO A 165 12.19 -2.97 -7.92
CA PRO A 165 12.43 -3.74 -6.69
C PRO A 165 13.77 -3.40 -6.01
N ALA A 166 14.81 -3.14 -6.82
CA ALA A 166 16.12 -2.72 -6.32
C ALA A 166 16.10 -1.29 -5.75
N GLN A 167 15.29 -0.40 -6.31
CA GLN A 167 15.05 0.95 -5.77
C GLN A 167 14.27 0.90 -4.47
N PHE A 168 13.24 0.04 -4.36
CA PHE A 168 12.52 -0.16 -3.10
C PHE A 168 13.43 -0.76 -2.02
N ALA A 169 14.25 -1.76 -2.35
CA ALA A 169 15.25 -2.28 -1.43
C ALA A 169 16.31 -1.22 -1.05
N GLN A 170 16.75 -0.39 -2.01
CA GLN A 170 17.67 0.72 -1.74
C GLN A 170 17.03 1.79 -0.87
N MET A 171 15.76 2.11 -1.08
CA MET A 171 14.99 3.07 -0.31
C MET A 171 14.71 2.54 1.09
N GLU A 172 14.38 1.25 1.23
CA GLU A 172 14.29 0.58 2.53
C GLU A 172 15.63 0.68 3.26
N HIS A 173 16.75 0.33 2.62
CA HIS A 173 18.08 0.50 3.21
C HIS A 173 18.43 1.96 3.53
N HIS A 174 17.98 2.92 2.71
CA HIS A 174 18.18 4.35 2.95
C HIS A 174 17.21 4.93 3.98
N LEU A 175 16.10 4.29 4.27
CA LEU A 175 15.16 4.66 5.33
C LEU A 175 15.45 3.87 6.61
N ASP A 176 16.20 2.78 6.52
CA ASP A 176 16.60 1.98 7.66
C ASP A 176 17.44 2.85 8.61
N GLY A 177 16.98 2.96 9.86
CA GLY A 177 17.52 3.90 10.85
C GLY A 177 16.88 5.30 10.92
N TYR A 178 16.07 5.72 9.93
CA TYR A 178 15.43 7.05 9.93
C TYR A 178 14.07 7.09 10.64
N GLY A 179 13.43 5.93 10.86
CA GLY A 179 12.15 5.81 11.58
C GLY A 179 10.92 5.72 10.68
N GLY A 180 9.73 5.77 11.28
CA GLY A 180 8.44 5.74 10.58
C GLY A 180 7.87 7.14 10.30
N LEU A 181 6.96 7.22 9.34
CA LEU A 181 6.48 8.48 8.77
C LEU A 181 5.46 9.20 9.67
N LEU A 182 5.72 10.48 9.97
CA LEU A 182 4.79 11.39 10.63
C LEU A 182 4.14 12.39 9.68
N ARG A 183 4.89 12.94 8.72
CA ARG A 183 4.39 13.96 7.77
C ARG A 183 5.21 13.96 6.50
N VAL A 184 4.57 14.23 5.37
CA VAL A 184 5.20 14.65 4.10
C VAL A 184 4.55 15.97 3.70
N ASP A 185 5.36 17.02 3.57
CA ASP A 185 4.94 18.37 3.21
C ASP A 185 3.64 18.77 3.93
N ASN A 186 2.65 19.29 3.22
CA ASN A 186 1.31 19.55 3.75
C ASN A 186 0.29 18.50 3.30
N ASP A 187 0.72 17.53 2.51
CA ASP A 187 -0.18 16.60 1.83
C ASP A 187 -0.51 15.39 2.69
N MET A 188 0.44 14.92 3.51
CA MET A 188 0.22 13.78 4.39
C MET A 188 0.64 14.10 5.82
N ARG A 189 -0.22 13.85 6.81
CA ARG A 189 0.09 14.05 8.23
C ARG A 189 -0.54 12.98 9.11
N LEU A 190 0.24 12.39 10.01
CA LEU A 190 -0.26 11.48 11.02
C LEU A 190 -1.22 12.21 11.96
N LEU A 191 -2.42 11.65 12.13
CA LEU A 191 -3.42 12.10 13.09
C LEU A 191 -3.31 11.34 14.42
N LYS A 192 -3.13 10.01 14.34
CA LYS A 192 -2.99 9.14 15.51
C LYS A 192 -2.31 7.83 15.17
N VAL A 193 -1.63 7.23 16.14
CA VAL A 193 -1.14 5.85 16.08
C VAL A 193 -1.36 5.17 17.42
N ASN A 194 -1.98 3.99 17.41
CA ASN A 194 -2.38 3.25 18.60
C ASN A 194 -2.22 1.74 18.40
N GLN A 195 -2.17 1.00 19.52
CA GLN A 195 -2.38 -0.44 19.50
C GLN A 195 -3.88 -0.74 19.59
N VAL A 196 -4.34 -1.69 18.80
CA VAL A 196 -5.73 -2.14 18.71
C VAL A 196 -5.78 -3.66 18.71
N ASN A 197 -6.95 -4.23 18.95
CA ASN A 197 -7.17 -5.66 18.82
C ASN A 197 -8.30 -5.87 17.81
N LYS A 198 -7.93 -6.25 16.59
CA LYS A 198 -8.88 -6.63 15.55
C LYS A 198 -9.15 -8.11 15.60
N ALA A 199 -10.39 -8.48 15.34
CA ALA A 199 -10.75 -9.86 15.12
C ALA A 199 -10.01 -10.41 13.89
N SER A 200 -9.77 -11.72 13.88
CA SER A 200 -8.98 -12.37 12.82
C SER A 200 -9.59 -12.23 11.42
N ASP A 201 -10.92 -12.11 11.34
CA ASP A 201 -11.67 -11.90 10.10
C ASP A 201 -11.48 -10.51 9.49
N TYR A 202 -10.97 -9.53 10.26
CA TYR A 202 -10.66 -8.18 9.76
C TYR A 202 -9.64 -8.19 8.61
N TYR A 203 -8.76 -9.19 8.61
CA TYR A 203 -7.69 -9.41 7.62
C TYR A 203 -8.06 -10.43 6.55
N ASN A 204 -9.33 -10.83 6.47
CA ASN A 204 -9.85 -11.70 5.43
C ASN A 204 -10.77 -10.90 4.50
N LEU A 205 -10.95 -11.40 3.28
CA LEU A 205 -12.01 -10.90 2.42
C LEU A 205 -13.38 -11.12 3.10
N PRO A 206 -14.28 -10.11 3.09
CA PRO A 206 -15.64 -10.29 3.58
C PRO A 206 -16.34 -11.51 2.97
N ALA A 207 -17.22 -12.18 3.70
CA ALA A 207 -17.86 -13.42 3.24
C ALA A 207 -18.69 -13.27 1.95
N ASN A 208 -19.21 -12.07 1.69
CA ASN A 208 -19.96 -11.70 0.47
C ASN A 208 -19.06 -11.05 -0.59
N THR A 209 -17.78 -11.44 -0.65
CA THR A 209 -16.84 -10.92 -1.65
C THR A 209 -16.83 -11.79 -2.90
N HIS A 210 -16.99 -11.14 -4.05
CA HIS A 210 -16.74 -11.72 -5.36
C HIS A 210 -15.32 -11.34 -5.79
N VAL A 211 -14.42 -12.32 -5.81
CA VAL A 211 -13.08 -12.14 -6.39
C VAL A 211 -13.23 -12.12 -7.90
N GLN A 212 -12.90 -11.00 -8.53
CA GLN A 212 -12.88 -10.88 -9.97
C GLN A 212 -11.51 -11.29 -10.50
N ASP A 213 -11.50 -12.34 -11.30
CA ASP A 213 -10.36 -12.72 -12.10
C ASP A 213 -10.32 -11.86 -13.37
N LEU A 214 -9.40 -10.90 -13.40
CA LEU A 214 -9.22 -10.03 -14.56
C LEU A 214 -8.30 -10.61 -15.64
N SER A 215 -7.64 -11.75 -15.39
CA SER A 215 -6.74 -12.40 -16.35
C SER A 215 -7.48 -12.82 -17.64
N MET A 216 -8.75 -13.19 -17.51
CA MET A 216 -9.64 -13.59 -18.61
C MET A 216 -10.23 -12.39 -19.35
N VAL A 217 -10.29 -11.22 -18.72
CA VAL A 217 -10.99 -10.04 -19.24
C VAL A 217 -10.02 -9.16 -20.06
N SER A 218 -8.70 -9.36 -19.97
CA SER A 218 -7.72 -8.73 -20.87
C SER A 218 -8.00 -8.98 -22.36
N GLY A 219 -8.74 -10.05 -22.71
CA GLY A 219 -9.23 -10.30 -24.07
C GLY A 219 -10.54 -9.59 -24.43
N LEU A 220 -11.36 -9.22 -23.44
CA LEU A 220 -12.78 -8.86 -23.58
C LEU A 220 -13.18 -7.47 -23.04
N LEU A 221 -12.27 -6.72 -22.41
CA LEU A 221 -12.53 -5.42 -21.76
C LEU A 221 -12.69 -4.25 -22.75
N GLY A 222 -13.84 -4.20 -23.41
CA GLY A 222 -14.37 -2.99 -24.05
C GLY A 222 -15.60 -2.42 -23.32
N GLY A 223 -15.80 -2.74 -22.04
CA GLY A 223 -17.03 -2.36 -21.33
C GLY A 223 -16.95 -2.51 -19.82
N ALA A 224 -16.28 -1.57 -19.15
CA ALA A 224 -16.38 -1.37 -17.71
C ALA A 224 -17.27 -0.16 -17.42
N LYS A 225 -18.59 -0.39 -17.31
CA LYS A 225 -19.55 0.60 -16.77
C LYS A 225 -20.17 -0.03 -15.53
N GLY A 226 -19.75 0.37 -14.33
CA GLY A 226 -20.40 -0.11 -13.12
C GLY A 226 -19.80 0.23 -11.76
N MET A 227 -18.62 0.87 -11.64
CA MET A 227 -18.07 1.24 -10.32
C MET A 227 -18.30 2.74 -10.06
N ASN A 228 -18.73 3.05 -8.83
CA ASN A 228 -18.87 4.42 -8.37
C ASN A 228 -17.50 4.93 -7.92
N CYS A 229 -16.86 5.74 -8.77
CA CYS A 229 -15.55 6.35 -8.53
C CYS A 229 -15.67 7.85 -8.20
N GLU A 230 -16.84 8.31 -7.75
CA GLU A 230 -17.04 9.72 -7.42
C GLU A 230 -16.44 10.03 -6.04
N GLY A 231 -15.28 10.69 -6.03
CA GLY A 231 -14.61 11.25 -4.84
C GLY A 231 -13.09 11.28 -4.98
N GLU A 232 -12.41 12.29 -4.41
CA GLU A 232 -10.94 12.44 -4.48
C GLU A 232 -10.18 11.24 -3.84
N ALA A 233 -10.79 10.55 -2.88
CA ALA A 233 -10.23 9.30 -2.32
C ALA A 233 -10.31 8.10 -3.30
N ALA A 234 -11.14 8.19 -4.35
CA ALA A 234 -11.19 7.20 -5.42
C ALA A 234 -9.98 7.34 -6.36
N GLU A 235 -9.35 8.52 -6.46
CA GLU A 235 -8.17 8.74 -7.30
C GLU A 235 -7.00 7.81 -6.92
N TYR A 236 -6.93 7.35 -5.67
CA TYR A 236 -5.84 6.48 -5.20
C TYR A 236 -6.22 4.99 -5.18
N ASN A 237 -7.43 4.63 -5.59
CA ASN A 237 -7.81 3.23 -5.76
C ASN A 237 -7.34 2.75 -7.14
N PRO A 238 -6.48 1.72 -7.24
CA PRO A 238 -6.00 1.19 -8.51
C PRO A 238 -7.12 0.86 -9.51
N LEU A 239 -8.30 0.47 -9.01
CA LEU A 239 -9.47 0.17 -9.85
C LEU A 239 -10.15 1.42 -10.42
N CYS A 240 -10.14 2.53 -9.68
CA CYS A 240 -10.69 3.80 -10.13
C CYS A 240 -9.74 4.50 -11.11
N LEU A 241 -8.42 4.39 -10.86
CA LEU A 241 -7.39 4.80 -11.83
C LEU A 241 -7.54 4.07 -13.17
N MET A 242 -7.94 2.80 -13.14
CA MET A 242 -8.27 2.03 -14.34
C MET A 242 -9.55 2.51 -15.04
N GLN A 243 -10.60 2.81 -14.28
CA GLN A 243 -11.86 3.29 -14.84
C GLN A 243 -11.70 4.64 -15.54
N GLU A 244 -11.03 5.61 -14.92
CA GLU A 244 -10.81 6.94 -15.52
C GLU A 244 -9.97 6.85 -16.80
N ALA A 245 -8.92 6.02 -16.78
CA ALA A 245 -8.11 5.77 -17.97
C ALA A 245 -8.89 5.12 -19.11
N THR A 246 -9.90 4.29 -18.80
CA THR A 246 -10.78 3.69 -19.82
C THR A 246 -11.92 4.61 -20.24
N GLY A 247 -12.45 5.46 -19.35
CA GLY A 247 -13.60 6.33 -19.61
C GLY A 247 -13.31 7.44 -20.62
N GLU A 248 -12.08 7.98 -20.61
CA GLU A 248 -11.64 8.98 -21.60
C GLU A 248 -11.31 8.38 -22.98
N ALA A 249 -11.07 7.07 -23.06
CA ALA A 249 -10.64 6.40 -24.30
C ALA A 249 -11.81 5.79 -25.11
N VAL A 250 -13.07 5.97 -24.67
CA VAL A 250 -14.24 5.29 -25.28
C VAL A 250 -14.67 5.88 -26.63
N ASP A 251 -14.15 7.03 -27.06
CA ASP A 251 -14.61 7.68 -28.30
C ASP A 251 -13.74 7.43 -29.56
N GLU A 252 -12.64 6.68 -29.48
CA GLU A 252 -11.84 6.32 -30.66
C GLU A 252 -11.49 4.82 -30.72
N SER A 253 -11.01 4.37 -31.88
CA SER A 253 -11.03 2.98 -32.34
C SER A 253 -10.51 1.93 -31.31
N LYS A 254 -11.14 0.74 -31.28
CA LYS A 254 -10.95 -0.35 -30.29
C LYS A 254 -9.51 -0.78 -29.97
N ASN A 255 -8.54 -0.48 -30.83
CA ASN A 255 -7.13 -0.87 -30.62
C ASN A 255 -6.28 0.29 -30.12
N GLU A 256 -6.53 1.52 -30.58
CA GLU A 256 -5.85 2.72 -30.10
C GLU A 256 -6.34 3.06 -28.68
N ALA A 257 -7.66 2.98 -28.44
CA ALA A 257 -8.27 3.14 -27.13
C ALA A 257 -7.75 2.13 -26.09
N LYS A 258 -7.49 0.88 -26.50
CA LYS A 258 -6.90 -0.14 -25.62
C LYS A 258 -5.47 0.17 -25.25
N GLN A 259 -4.70 0.71 -26.19
CA GLN A 259 -3.29 1.03 -25.96
C GLN A 259 -3.17 2.32 -25.13
N GLU A 260 -3.97 3.34 -25.44
CA GLU A 260 -4.05 4.58 -24.67
C GLU A 260 -4.55 4.33 -23.24
N ALA A 261 -5.59 3.50 -23.06
CA ALA A 261 -6.04 3.12 -21.73
C ALA A 261 -4.94 2.38 -20.95
N LYS A 262 -4.20 1.47 -21.60
CA LYS A 262 -3.06 0.80 -20.97
C LYS A 262 -1.95 1.78 -20.57
N ASP A 263 -1.62 2.73 -21.44
CA ASP A 263 -0.58 3.72 -21.16
C ASP A 263 -1.01 4.70 -20.06
N LYS A 264 -2.28 5.13 -20.03
CA LYS A 264 -2.85 5.95 -18.94
C LYS A 264 -2.90 5.19 -17.61
N VAL A 265 -3.31 3.92 -17.61
CA VAL A 265 -3.25 3.06 -16.40
C VAL A 265 -1.82 2.94 -15.92
N LYS A 266 -0.87 2.71 -16.82
CA LYS A 266 0.55 2.61 -16.51
C LYS A 266 1.11 3.89 -15.88
N GLU A 267 0.76 5.06 -16.41
CA GLU A 267 1.20 6.35 -15.86
C GLU A 267 0.52 6.67 -14.52
N LYS A 268 -0.77 6.36 -14.36
CA LYS A 268 -1.51 6.53 -13.10
C LYS A 268 -1.01 5.60 -11.98
N VAL A 269 -0.75 4.34 -12.30
CA VAL A 269 -0.15 3.36 -11.38
C VAL A 269 1.27 3.76 -10.98
N LYS A 270 2.08 4.28 -11.91
CA LYS A 270 3.39 4.85 -11.60
C LYS A 270 3.29 6.10 -10.72
N GLY A 271 2.30 6.96 -10.95
CA GLY A 271 2.01 8.14 -10.13
C GLY A 271 1.68 7.74 -8.70
N PHE A 272 0.71 6.83 -8.53
CA PHE A 272 0.34 6.26 -7.23
C PHE A 272 1.54 5.67 -6.47
N LEU A 273 2.37 4.88 -7.15
CA LEU A 273 3.59 4.29 -6.58
C LEU A 273 4.60 5.31 -6.09
N LYS A 274 4.66 6.46 -6.76
CA LYS A 274 5.58 7.56 -6.48
C LYS A 274 5.03 8.55 -5.46
N ASP A 275 3.71 8.65 -5.33
CA ASP A 275 3.09 9.47 -4.30
C ASP A 275 3.06 8.72 -2.95
N LEU A 276 3.14 7.39 -2.99
CA LEU A 276 3.34 6.54 -1.82
C LEU A 276 4.80 6.50 -1.30
N PHE A 277 5.79 6.85 -2.13
CA PHE A 277 7.23 6.74 -1.82
C PHE A 277 8.12 7.68 -2.63
#